data_AF-A0A538RDM5-F1
#
_entry.id   AF-A0A538RDM5-F1
#
_cell.length_a   1.000
_cell.length_b   1.000
_cell.length_c   1.000
_cell.angle_alpha   90.00
_cell.angle_beta   90.00
_cell.angle_gamma   90.00
#
_symmetry.space_group_name_H-M   'P 1'
#
loop_
_entity.id
_entity.type
_entity.pdbx_description
1 polymer ?
#
loop_
_entity_poly.entity_id
_entity_poly.type
_entity_poly.pdbx_seq_one_letter_code
_entity_poly.pdbx_strand_id
1 'polypeptide(L)'
;MTRTAWIVGADQPRLLAARLERRYGARLRRLARAVLKAAAGDAPAAAGYVDDWAALTDDLLRLVQAAQPDVVFRSSDGATVVVQAKGQPIRLPAERLLVTAPVAPVSGWVASEGLERGLGLSLLAAVREVIPGAAPLTPPPGRYAAWTTPDRIRMALALIGHAVVERMTEARASGGTDALNRVMEIFGLDRTETARLFGITRQALDHWRRQGVPTERQAKLTAILAIGELLERNLRPGVVPGVARTPAKAYNNRTMLDRIAANEQMAVLDQVRQTFDWATPA
;
A
#
# COMPACT_ATOMS: atom_id res chain seq x y z
N MET A 1 3.72 29.01 -9.11
CA MET A 1 4.04 27.61 -8.73
C MET A 1 3.31 27.27 -7.45
N THR A 2 2.42 26.28 -7.47
CA THR A 2 1.72 25.76 -6.28
C THR A 2 2.74 25.29 -5.24
N ARG A 3 2.41 25.44 -3.95
CA ARG A 3 3.29 25.15 -2.79
C ARG A 3 3.83 23.70 -2.76
N THR A 4 3.26 22.81 -3.57
CA THR A 4 3.54 21.38 -3.69
C THR A 4 4.25 20.97 -4.98
N ALA A 5 4.33 21.83 -6.00
CA ALA A 5 4.85 21.48 -7.34
C ALA A 5 6.31 20.97 -7.33
N TRP A 6 7.08 21.33 -6.30
CA TRP A 6 8.46 20.87 -6.14
C TRP A 6 8.58 19.36 -5.88
N ILE A 7 7.52 18.71 -5.40
CA ILE A 7 7.55 17.28 -5.09
C ILE A 7 7.76 16.43 -6.35
N VAL A 8 7.23 16.88 -7.49
CA VAL A 8 7.30 16.16 -8.78
C VAL A 8 8.29 16.78 -9.78
N GLY A 9 8.52 18.10 -9.74
CA GLY A 9 9.18 18.81 -10.85
C GLY A 9 10.47 19.58 -10.54
N ALA A 10 10.92 19.64 -9.28
CA ALA A 10 12.19 20.32 -8.98
C ALA A 10 13.38 19.35 -9.13
N ASP A 11 14.45 19.80 -9.78
CA ASP A 11 15.61 19.00 -10.19
C ASP A 11 16.84 19.19 -9.28
N GLN A 12 16.97 20.35 -8.62
CA GLN A 12 18.13 20.64 -7.77
C GLN A 12 18.07 19.93 -6.41
N PRO A 13 18.93 18.92 -6.14
CA PRO A 13 18.81 18.10 -4.93
C PRO A 13 19.03 18.89 -3.63
N ARG A 14 19.93 19.88 -3.63
CA ARG A 14 20.17 20.75 -2.48
C ARG A 14 18.94 21.58 -2.08
N LEU A 15 18.22 22.10 -3.07
CA LEU A 15 16.97 22.83 -2.81
C LEU A 15 15.88 21.90 -2.30
N LEU A 16 15.80 20.67 -2.82
CA LEU A 16 14.89 19.64 -2.32
C LEU A 16 15.20 19.27 -0.87
N ALA A 17 16.48 19.05 -0.54
CA ALA A 17 16.94 18.75 0.81
C ALA A 17 16.53 19.86 1.80
N ALA A 18 16.78 21.13 1.44
CA ALA A 18 16.41 22.27 2.26
C ALA A 18 14.88 22.39 2.45
N ARG A 19 14.09 22.07 1.41
CA ARG A 19 12.61 22.05 1.50
C ARG A 19 12.11 20.92 2.40
N LEU A 20 12.66 19.72 2.24
CA LEU A 20 12.36 18.57 3.09
C LEU A 20 12.71 18.86 4.55
N GLU A 21 13.89 19.43 4.82
CA GLU A 21 14.30 19.80 6.17
C GLU A 21 13.39 20.88 6.77
N ARG A 22 13.04 21.92 6.00
CA ARG A 22 12.13 22.97 6.47
C ARG A 22 10.76 22.42 6.85
N ARG A 23 10.26 21.42 6.12
CA ARG A 23 8.92 20.86 6.33
C ARG A 23 8.89 19.70 7.33
N TYR A 24 9.93 18.86 7.34
CA TYR A 24 9.96 17.57 8.05
C TYR A 24 11.19 17.41 8.95
N GLY A 25 11.97 18.46 9.22
CA GLY A 25 13.26 18.36 9.90
C GLY A 25 13.22 17.63 11.25
N ALA A 26 12.15 17.80 12.04
CA ALA A 26 11.98 17.06 13.29
C ALA A 26 11.85 15.53 13.06
N ARG A 27 11.12 15.11 12.02
CA ARG A 27 10.96 13.69 11.65
C ARG A 27 12.24 13.14 11.01
N LEU A 28 12.91 13.89 10.14
CA LEU A 28 14.19 13.49 9.55
C LEU A 28 15.28 13.26 10.61
N ARG A 29 15.34 14.13 11.63
CA ARG A 29 16.20 13.93 12.81
C ARG A 29 15.85 12.66 13.58
N ARG A 30 14.56 12.37 13.76
CA ARG A 30 14.10 11.16 14.45
C ARG A 30 14.47 9.90 13.68
N LEU A 31 14.27 9.89 12.36
CA LEU A 31 14.70 8.82 11.46
C LEU A 31 16.22 8.58 11.57
N ALA A 32 17.04 9.63 11.44
CA ALA A 32 18.49 9.50 11.53
C ALA A 32 18.95 8.95 12.90
N ARG A 33 18.37 9.42 14.00
CA ARG A 33 18.65 8.89 15.34
C ARG A 33 18.24 7.43 15.48
N ALA A 34 17.10 7.05 14.93
CA ALA A 34 16.61 5.68 14.96
C ALA A 34 17.54 4.73 14.20
N VAL A 35 18.07 5.15 13.03
CA VAL A 35 19.12 4.41 12.31
C VAL A 35 20.37 4.21 13.17
N LEU A 36 20.85 5.27 13.84
CA LEU A 36 22.04 5.18 14.70
C LEU A 36 21.83 4.26 15.91
N LYS A 37 20.62 4.23 16.48
CA LYS A 37 20.25 3.32 17.57
C LYS A 37 20.13 1.87 17.08
N ALA A 38 19.49 1.64 15.93
CA ALA A 38 19.44 0.33 15.30
C ALA A 38 20.86 -0.20 15.01
N ALA A 39 21.77 0.66 14.54
CA ALA A 39 23.18 0.34 14.38
C ALA A 39 23.89 -0.05 15.68
N ALA A 40 23.36 0.35 16.84
CA ALA A 40 23.82 -0.06 18.17
C ALA A 40 23.08 -1.30 18.72
N GLY A 41 22.19 -1.93 17.94
CA GLY A 41 21.44 -3.13 18.32
C GLY A 41 20.04 -2.88 18.90
N ASP A 42 19.54 -1.65 18.87
CA ASP A 42 18.21 -1.29 19.39
C ASP A 42 17.11 -1.66 18.38
N ALA A 43 16.50 -2.85 18.55
CA ALA A 43 15.41 -3.32 17.70
C ALA A 43 14.14 -2.45 17.77
N PRO A 44 13.68 -1.99 18.96
CA PRO A 44 12.59 -1.00 19.04
C PRO A 44 12.84 0.28 18.24
N ALA A 45 14.08 0.78 18.21
CA ALA A 45 14.41 1.93 17.37
C ALA A 45 14.32 1.62 15.87
N ALA A 46 14.65 0.39 15.45
CA ALA A 46 14.46 -0.03 14.06
C ALA A 46 12.97 -0.07 13.67
N ALA A 47 12.09 -0.57 14.55
CA ALA A 47 10.64 -0.52 14.34
C ALA A 47 10.14 0.93 14.24
N GLY A 48 10.56 1.81 15.17
CA GLY A 48 10.21 3.23 15.13
C GLY A 48 10.70 3.95 13.87
N TYR A 49 11.87 3.57 13.33
CA TYR A 49 12.34 4.06 12.04
C TYR A 49 11.38 3.68 10.91
N VAL A 50 10.94 2.43 10.85
CA VAL A 50 10.02 1.93 9.81
C VAL A 50 8.66 2.64 9.88
N ASP A 51 8.15 2.88 11.10
CA ASP A 51 6.90 3.63 11.31
C ASP A 51 7.01 5.07 10.81
N ASP A 52 8.10 5.75 11.17
CA ASP A 52 8.36 7.12 10.72
C ASP A 52 8.57 7.21 9.21
N TRP A 53 9.20 6.19 8.62
CA TRP A 53 9.40 6.08 7.18
C TRP A 53 8.06 5.95 6.46
N ALA A 54 7.18 5.06 6.94
CA ALA A 54 5.83 4.89 6.41
C ALA A 54 5.01 6.19 6.52
N ALA A 55 5.05 6.85 7.68
CA ALA A 55 4.35 8.11 7.90
C ALA A 55 4.86 9.24 7.00
N LEU A 56 6.19 9.33 6.79
CA LEU A 56 6.76 10.29 5.84
C LEU A 56 6.37 9.96 4.39
N THR A 57 6.34 8.68 4.03
CA THR A 57 5.90 8.22 2.71
C THR A 57 4.47 8.70 2.44
N ASP A 58 3.55 8.47 3.37
CA ASP A 58 2.17 8.92 3.26
C ASP A 58 2.04 10.43 3.13
N ASP A 59 2.83 11.19 3.89
CA ASP A 59 2.85 12.65 3.78
C ASP A 59 3.33 13.12 2.41
N LEU A 60 4.35 12.50 1.84
CA LEU A 60 4.86 12.84 0.51
C LEU A 60 3.87 12.45 -0.58
N LEU A 61 3.23 11.28 -0.49
CA LEU A 61 2.19 10.85 -1.44
C LEU A 61 0.98 11.78 -1.42
N ARG A 62 0.56 12.28 -0.24
CA ARG A 62 -0.49 13.30 -0.12
C ARG A 62 -0.11 14.61 -0.82
N LEU A 63 1.17 15.01 -0.77
CA LEU A 63 1.65 16.17 -1.51
C LEU A 63 1.67 15.94 -3.02
N VAL A 64 2.02 14.74 -3.47
CA VAL A 64 1.97 14.36 -4.88
C VAL A 64 0.52 14.41 -5.37
N GLN A 65 -0.42 13.78 -4.67
CA GLN A 65 -1.85 13.83 -5.01
C GLN A 65 -2.36 15.28 -5.10
N ALA A 66 -1.99 16.14 -4.15
CA ALA A 66 -2.37 17.55 -4.20
C ALA A 66 -1.73 18.32 -5.36
N ALA A 67 -0.59 17.87 -5.89
CA ALA A 67 0.09 18.48 -7.03
C ALA A 67 -0.39 17.93 -8.38
N GLN A 68 -0.85 16.68 -8.42
CA GLN A 68 -1.27 15.96 -9.63
C GLN A 68 -2.53 15.10 -9.34
N PRO A 69 -3.68 15.72 -9.06
CA PRO A 69 -4.90 15.00 -8.67
C PRO A 69 -5.42 14.05 -9.75
N ASP A 70 -5.16 14.36 -11.03
CA ASP A 70 -5.60 13.55 -12.16
C ASP A 70 -4.70 12.32 -12.41
N VAL A 71 -3.49 12.33 -11.85
CA VAL A 71 -2.48 11.27 -12.04
C VAL A 71 -2.40 10.36 -10.83
N VAL A 72 -2.65 10.88 -9.62
CA VAL A 72 -2.50 10.13 -8.37
C VAL A 72 -3.72 10.34 -7.50
N PHE A 73 -4.37 9.24 -7.12
CA PHE A 73 -5.50 9.26 -6.19
C PHE A 73 -5.41 8.12 -5.19
N ARG A 74 -6.06 8.28 -4.02
CA ARG A 74 -6.26 7.17 -3.09
C ARG A 74 -7.54 6.43 -3.46
N SER A 75 -7.43 5.11 -3.56
CA SER A 75 -8.55 4.20 -3.70
C SER A 75 -9.31 4.06 -2.37
N SER A 76 -10.54 3.54 -2.41
CA SER A 76 -11.41 3.28 -1.26
C SER A 76 -10.79 2.34 -0.22
N ASP A 77 -9.92 1.43 -0.67
CA ASP A 77 -9.12 0.50 0.14
C ASP A 77 -7.83 1.13 0.70
N GLY A 78 -7.62 2.44 0.51
CA GLY A 78 -6.45 3.16 1.00
C GLY A 78 -5.19 3.01 0.13
N ALA A 79 -5.23 2.20 -0.93
CA ALA A 79 -4.11 2.05 -1.85
C ALA A 79 -3.89 3.33 -2.67
N THR A 80 -2.64 3.64 -2.99
CA THR A 80 -2.33 4.74 -3.92
C THR A 80 -2.47 4.22 -5.34
N VAL A 81 -3.33 4.85 -6.14
CA VAL A 81 -3.52 4.52 -7.54
C VAL A 81 -2.87 5.59 -8.39
N VAL A 82 -2.10 5.15 -9.38
CA VAL A 82 -1.36 6.01 -10.28
C VAL A 82 -1.79 5.74 -11.71
N VAL A 83 -2.29 6.77 -12.39
CA VAL A 83 -2.73 6.72 -13.78
C VAL A 83 -1.55 7.00 -14.69
N GLN A 84 -1.19 6.05 -15.54
CA GLN A 84 -0.21 6.28 -16.60
C GLN A 84 -0.92 6.85 -17.83
N ALA A 85 -0.34 7.88 -18.46
CA ALA A 85 -0.95 8.62 -19.57
C ALA A 85 -1.38 7.78 -20.80
N LYS A 86 -0.95 6.51 -20.89
CA LYS A 86 -1.33 5.54 -21.94
C LYS A 86 -1.49 4.10 -21.43
N GLY A 87 -1.65 3.89 -20.12
CA GLY A 87 -1.63 2.56 -19.50
C GLY A 87 -2.79 2.34 -18.54
N GLN A 88 -3.00 1.08 -18.14
CA GLN A 88 -3.97 0.79 -17.07
C GLN A 88 -3.51 1.43 -15.75
N PRO A 89 -4.44 1.93 -14.92
CA PRO A 89 -4.11 2.46 -13.60
C PRO A 89 -3.32 1.43 -12.79
N ILE A 90 -2.17 1.84 -12.29
CA ILE A 90 -1.32 0.99 -11.45
C ILE A 90 -1.71 1.24 -10.01
N ARG A 91 -2.20 0.20 -9.33
CA ARG A 91 -2.33 0.21 -7.88
C ARG A 91 -0.95 -0.02 -7.25
N LEU A 92 -0.48 0.96 -6.50
CA LEU A 92 0.74 0.90 -5.71
C LEU A 92 0.36 0.63 -4.25
N PRO A 93 0.59 -0.59 -3.75
CA PRO A 93 0.53 -0.84 -2.31
C PRO A 93 1.54 0.09 -1.60
N ALA A 94 1.15 0.70 -0.49
CA ALA A 94 2.05 1.56 0.31
C ALA A 94 3.32 0.81 0.72
N GLU A 95 3.20 -0.51 0.87
CA GLU A 95 4.24 -1.49 1.15
C GLU A 95 5.36 -1.48 0.09
N ARG A 96 5.09 -1.09 -1.16
CA ARG A 96 6.10 -1.01 -2.23
C ARG A 96 7.15 0.07 -1.96
N LEU A 97 6.80 1.15 -1.28
CA LEU A 97 7.78 2.17 -0.89
C LEU A 97 8.46 1.81 0.44
N LEU A 98 7.81 0.98 1.26
CA LEU A 98 8.38 0.49 2.51
C LEU A 98 9.62 -0.39 2.29
N VAL A 99 9.67 -1.17 1.20
CA VAL A 99 10.83 -2.03 0.89
C VAL A 99 12.12 -1.25 0.59
N THR A 100 12.03 0.05 0.37
CA THR A 100 13.21 0.93 0.19
C THR A 100 13.83 1.36 1.52
N ALA A 101 13.08 1.24 2.63
CA ALA A 101 13.50 1.70 3.96
C ALA A 101 14.82 1.06 4.45
N PRO A 102 15.08 -0.25 4.25
CA PRO A 102 16.32 -0.88 4.71
C PRO A 102 17.55 -0.35 4.01
N VAL A 103 17.48 -0.05 2.71
CA VAL A 103 18.63 0.38 1.92
C VAL A 103 18.86 1.90 1.94
N ALA A 104 17.87 2.68 2.37
CA ALA A 104 17.98 4.14 2.43
C ALA A 104 19.16 4.66 3.27
N PRO A 105 19.51 4.10 4.44
CA PRO A 105 20.68 4.52 5.23
C PRO A 105 22.01 4.39 4.49
N VAL A 106 22.11 3.53 3.48
CA VAL A 106 23.35 3.32 2.69
C VAL A 106 23.29 3.92 1.29
N SER A 107 22.23 4.67 0.99
CA SER A 107 22.05 5.35 -0.29
C SER A 107 23.14 6.39 -0.59
N GLY A 108 23.37 6.67 -1.87
CA GLY A 108 24.25 7.75 -2.31
C GLY A 108 23.79 9.14 -1.84
N TRP A 109 22.50 9.30 -1.52
CA TRP A 109 21.98 10.52 -0.90
C TRP A 109 22.48 10.71 0.53
N VAL A 110 22.50 9.65 1.34
CA VAL A 110 23.11 9.71 2.68
C VAL A 110 24.60 9.97 2.58
N ALA A 111 25.28 9.41 1.58
CA ALA A 111 26.70 9.64 1.36
C ALA A 111 27.03 11.09 0.93
N SER A 112 26.08 11.83 0.35
CA SER A 112 26.27 13.21 -0.14
C SER A 112 25.75 14.28 0.80
N GLU A 113 24.63 14.03 1.48
CA GLU A 113 23.91 15.03 2.27
C GLU A 113 23.81 14.66 3.77
N GLY A 114 24.42 13.54 4.17
CA GLY A 114 24.35 12.99 5.53
C GLY A 114 23.03 12.25 5.80
N LEU A 115 22.95 11.59 6.97
CA LEU A 115 21.80 10.73 7.32
C LEU A 115 20.46 11.48 7.27
N GLU A 116 20.34 12.65 7.90
CA GLU A 116 19.06 13.36 8.02
C GLU A 116 18.46 13.76 6.67
N ARG A 117 19.22 14.55 5.89
CA ARG A 117 18.76 15.03 4.58
C ARG A 117 18.76 13.91 3.54
N GLY A 118 19.74 13.01 3.60
CA GLY A 118 19.89 11.90 2.68
C GLY A 118 18.75 10.89 2.76
N LEU A 119 18.26 10.56 3.95
CA LEU A 119 17.08 9.69 4.11
C LEU A 119 15.83 10.31 3.46
N GLY A 120 15.62 11.61 3.65
CA GLY A 120 14.52 12.34 3.02
C GLY A 120 14.61 12.35 1.49
N LEU A 121 15.80 12.60 0.94
CA LEU A 121 16.03 12.58 -0.51
C LEU A 121 15.89 11.18 -1.10
N SER A 122 16.34 10.14 -0.40
CA SER A 122 16.16 8.75 -0.82
C SER A 122 14.70 8.36 -0.90
N LEU A 123 13.90 8.74 0.09
CA LEU A 123 12.47 8.49 0.04
C LEU A 123 11.80 9.29 -1.08
N LEU A 124 12.17 10.57 -1.26
CA LEU A 124 11.63 11.39 -2.35
C LEU A 124 11.98 10.81 -3.73
N ALA A 125 13.20 10.30 -3.90
CA ALA A 125 13.61 9.62 -5.13
C ALA A 125 12.74 8.37 -5.38
N ALA A 126 12.57 7.51 -4.38
CA ALA A 126 11.70 6.34 -4.47
C ALA A 126 10.24 6.69 -4.78
N VAL A 127 9.70 7.76 -4.18
CA VAL A 127 8.37 8.29 -4.51
C VAL A 127 8.32 8.72 -5.97
N ARG A 128 9.31 9.47 -6.47
CA ARG A 128 9.31 9.94 -7.87
C ARG A 128 9.44 8.82 -8.88
N GLU A 129 10.17 7.75 -8.57
CA GLU A 129 10.28 6.57 -9.44
C GLU A 129 8.93 5.92 -9.73
N VAL A 130 7.96 6.03 -8.81
CA VAL A 130 6.64 5.44 -8.99
C VAL A 130 5.61 6.40 -9.59
N ILE A 131 5.95 7.67 -9.81
CA ILE A 131 5.05 8.69 -10.36
C ILE A 131 5.41 8.99 -11.83
N PRO A 132 4.51 8.71 -12.79
CA PRO A 132 4.68 9.04 -14.20
C PRO A 132 4.95 10.52 -14.42
N GLY A 133 5.98 10.82 -15.21
CA GLY A 133 6.34 12.20 -15.56
C GLY A 133 6.98 12.99 -14.42
N ALA A 134 7.26 12.39 -13.26
CA ALA A 134 8.08 13.03 -12.24
C ALA A 134 9.54 13.14 -12.71
N ALA A 135 10.18 14.27 -12.41
CA ALA A 135 11.58 14.50 -12.74
C ALA A 135 12.47 13.55 -11.92
N PRO A 136 13.33 12.73 -12.55
CA PRO A 136 14.15 11.75 -11.83
C PRO A 136 15.08 12.44 -10.84
N LEU A 137 15.33 11.77 -9.71
CA LEU A 137 16.21 12.27 -8.65
C LEU A 137 17.30 11.23 -8.38
N THR A 138 18.44 11.39 -9.05
CA THR A 138 19.57 10.45 -9.00
C THR A 138 20.67 10.93 -8.06
N PRO A 139 21.16 10.08 -7.12
CA PRO A 139 22.24 10.48 -6.23
C PRO A 139 23.56 10.66 -7.01
N PRO A 140 24.49 11.48 -6.49
CA PRO A 140 25.83 11.57 -7.06
C PRO A 140 26.51 10.18 -7.10
N PRO A 141 27.17 9.80 -8.20
CA PRO A 141 27.81 8.50 -8.32
C PRO A 141 29.03 8.36 -7.39
N GLY A 142 29.40 7.11 -7.08
CA GLY A 142 30.70 6.78 -6.50
C GLY A 142 30.89 7.11 -5.02
N ARG A 143 29.81 7.25 -4.23
CA ARG A 143 29.91 7.48 -2.79
C ARG A 143 29.14 6.43 -1.99
N TYR A 144 29.82 5.84 -1.02
CA TYR A 144 29.23 4.95 -0.03
C TYR A 144 28.99 5.73 1.27
N ALA A 145 27.86 5.45 1.91
CA ALA A 145 27.53 6.07 3.19
C ALA A 145 28.46 5.54 4.29
N ALA A 146 29.26 6.42 4.89
CA ALA A 146 30.24 6.07 5.94
C ALA A 146 29.91 6.79 7.26
N TRP A 147 28.66 6.70 7.71
CA TRP A 147 28.22 7.33 8.97
C TRP A 147 28.52 6.48 10.21
N THR A 148 29.04 5.26 10.06
CA THR A 148 29.49 4.36 11.13
C THR A 148 30.37 3.23 10.56
N THR A 149 30.76 2.26 11.39
CA THR A 149 31.54 1.08 10.98
C THR A 149 30.71 0.11 10.13
N PRO A 150 31.33 -0.68 9.23
CA PRO A 150 30.61 -1.65 8.40
C PRO A 150 29.73 -2.63 9.19
N ASP A 151 30.17 -3.08 10.36
CA ASP A 151 29.41 -4.00 11.22
C ASP A 151 28.14 -3.37 11.76
N ARG A 152 28.24 -2.10 12.17
CA ARG A 152 27.10 -1.32 12.65
C ARG A 152 26.12 -0.98 11.52
N ILE A 153 26.64 -0.74 10.30
CA ILE A 153 25.78 -0.62 9.11
C ILE A 153 25.02 -1.92 8.89
N ARG A 154 25.72 -3.08 8.85
CA ARG A 154 25.07 -4.39 8.67
C ARG A 154 24.01 -4.66 9.74
N MET A 155 24.29 -4.32 11.00
CA MET A 155 23.32 -4.43 12.10
C MET A 155 22.06 -3.58 11.84
N ALA A 156 22.22 -2.31 11.47
CA ALA A 156 21.08 -1.44 11.15
C ALA A 156 20.26 -1.98 9.98
N LEU A 157 20.91 -2.40 8.89
CA LEU A 157 20.22 -2.97 7.72
C LEU A 157 19.41 -4.22 8.09
N ALA A 158 19.98 -5.10 8.92
CA ALA A 158 19.32 -6.33 9.36
C ALA A 158 18.09 -6.04 10.23
N LEU A 159 18.23 -5.19 11.26
CA LEU A 159 17.12 -4.86 12.16
C LEU A 159 16.00 -4.08 11.46
N ILE A 160 16.36 -3.11 10.61
CA ILE A 160 15.37 -2.38 9.81
C ILE A 160 14.68 -3.32 8.81
N GLY A 161 15.43 -4.21 8.16
CA GLY A 161 14.88 -5.22 7.27
C GLY A 161 13.88 -6.13 7.96
N HIS A 162 14.19 -6.57 9.17
CA HIS A 162 13.28 -7.38 9.99
C HIS A 162 12.00 -6.61 10.33
N ALA A 163 12.12 -5.38 10.83
CA ALA A 163 10.99 -4.53 11.17
C ALA A 163 10.09 -4.23 9.96
N VAL A 164 10.65 -4.09 8.74
CA VAL A 164 9.87 -3.98 7.50
C VAL A 164 9.05 -5.25 7.25
N VAL A 165 9.65 -6.43 7.40
CA VAL A 165 8.95 -7.71 7.20
C VAL A 165 7.83 -7.90 8.21
N GLU A 166 8.08 -7.60 9.49
CA GLU A 166 7.07 -7.65 10.55
C GLU A 166 5.90 -6.72 10.23
N ARG A 167 6.19 -5.44 9.95
CA ARG A 167 5.15 -4.46 9.60
C ARG A 167 4.35 -4.86 8.36
N MET A 168 4.99 -5.39 7.32
CA MET A 168 4.29 -5.89 6.13
C MET A 168 3.40 -7.10 6.44
N THR A 169 3.80 -7.93 7.40
CA THR A 169 3.00 -9.09 7.83
C THR A 169 1.78 -8.63 8.61
N GLU A 170 1.95 -7.68 9.54
CA GLU A 170 0.86 -7.05 10.29
C GLU A 170 -0.11 -6.26 9.40
N ALA A 171 0.42 -5.51 8.43
CA ALA A 171 -0.40 -4.77 7.46
C ALA A 171 -1.25 -5.71 6.60
N ARG A 172 -0.69 -6.84 6.14
CA ARG A 172 -1.45 -7.87 5.40
C ARG A 172 -2.51 -8.52 6.27
N ALA A 173 -2.20 -8.81 7.54
CA ALA A 173 -3.16 -9.36 8.47
C ALA A 173 -4.33 -8.39 8.69
N SER A 174 -4.02 -7.11 8.97
CA SER A 174 -5.00 -6.05 9.21
C SER A 174 -5.85 -5.74 7.98
N GLY A 175 -5.21 -5.57 6.80
CA GLY A 175 -5.91 -5.35 5.54
C GLY A 175 -6.81 -6.52 5.15
N GLY A 176 -6.41 -7.76 5.47
CA GLY A 176 -7.27 -8.93 5.32
C GLY A 176 -8.50 -8.88 6.24
N THR A 177 -8.35 -8.40 7.47
CA THR A 177 -9.49 -8.20 8.39
C THR A 177 -10.44 -7.09 7.91
N ASP A 178 -9.91 -5.97 7.45
CA ASP A 178 -10.70 -4.85 6.93
C ASP A 178 -11.44 -5.24 5.65
N ALA A 179 -10.76 -5.90 4.71
CA ALA A 179 -11.36 -6.44 3.50
C ALA A 179 -12.46 -7.46 3.82
N LEU A 180 -12.24 -8.33 4.82
CA LEU A 180 -13.24 -9.29 5.26
C LEU A 180 -14.48 -8.59 5.83
N ASN A 181 -14.29 -7.61 6.71
CA ASN A 181 -15.40 -6.83 7.26
C ASN A 181 -16.15 -6.07 6.13
N ARG A 182 -15.43 -5.52 5.15
CA ARG A 182 -16.03 -4.85 4.00
C ARG A 182 -16.83 -5.80 3.12
N VAL A 183 -16.34 -7.01 2.86
CA VAL A 183 -17.11 -8.05 2.16
C VAL A 183 -18.40 -8.38 2.93
N MET A 184 -18.32 -8.52 4.25
CA MET A 184 -19.51 -8.75 5.07
C MET A 184 -20.52 -7.61 4.94
N GLU A 185 -20.05 -6.37 4.92
CA GLU A 185 -20.90 -5.19 4.76
C GLU A 185 -21.56 -5.11 3.37
N ILE A 186 -20.78 -5.19 2.29
CA ILE A 186 -21.25 -5.04 0.90
C ILE A 186 -22.35 -6.07 0.59
N PHE A 187 -22.13 -7.31 0.99
CA PHE A 187 -23.06 -8.41 0.71
C PHE A 187 -24.09 -8.59 1.83
N GLY A 188 -24.02 -7.82 2.92
CA GLY A 188 -24.89 -7.94 4.09
C GLY A 188 -24.84 -9.35 4.70
N LEU A 189 -23.64 -9.92 4.85
CA LEU A 189 -23.43 -11.28 5.35
C LEU A 189 -23.33 -11.30 6.87
N ASP A 190 -24.03 -12.24 7.50
CA ASP A 190 -23.78 -12.55 8.90
C ASP A 190 -22.54 -13.46 9.09
N ARG A 191 -22.19 -13.75 10.35
CA ARG A 191 -21.02 -14.62 10.65
C ARG A 191 -21.18 -16.04 10.13
N THR A 192 -22.40 -16.57 10.08
CA THR A 192 -22.69 -17.93 9.64
C THR A 192 -22.59 -18.02 8.12
N GLU A 193 -23.18 -17.07 7.40
CA GLU A 193 -23.09 -16.94 5.95
C GLU A 193 -21.65 -16.72 5.51
N THR A 194 -20.91 -15.85 6.20
CA THR A 194 -19.49 -15.59 5.90
C THR A 194 -18.65 -16.85 6.12
N ALA A 195 -18.84 -17.56 7.24
CA ALA A 195 -18.12 -18.80 7.50
C ALA A 195 -18.42 -19.86 6.42
N ARG A 196 -19.68 -19.98 6.00
CA ARG A 196 -20.10 -20.87 4.90
C ARG A 196 -19.49 -20.46 3.57
N LEU A 197 -19.45 -19.17 3.25
CA LEU A 197 -18.87 -18.64 2.01
C LEU A 197 -17.38 -18.99 1.87
N PHE A 198 -16.66 -18.97 2.98
CA PHE A 198 -15.23 -19.34 3.04
C PHE A 198 -14.99 -20.83 3.30
N GLY A 199 -16.04 -21.62 3.57
CA GLY A 199 -15.91 -23.05 3.87
C GLY A 199 -15.21 -23.34 5.20
N ILE A 200 -15.41 -22.47 6.20
CA ILE A 200 -14.77 -22.55 7.52
C ILE A 200 -15.82 -22.58 8.63
N THR A 201 -15.38 -22.84 9.87
CA THR A 201 -16.25 -22.74 11.04
C THR A 201 -16.42 -21.29 11.49
N ARG A 202 -17.49 -21.00 12.25
CA ARG A 202 -17.69 -19.67 12.86
C ARG A 202 -16.54 -19.27 13.79
N GLN A 203 -15.96 -20.24 14.51
CA GLN A 203 -14.81 -20.01 15.39
C GLN A 203 -13.55 -19.62 14.60
N ALA A 204 -13.31 -20.26 13.46
CA ALA A 204 -12.21 -19.90 12.56
C ALA A 204 -12.41 -18.48 12.00
N LEU A 205 -13.64 -18.10 11.67
CA LEU A 205 -13.96 -16.74 11.24
C LEU A 205 -13.68 -15.70 12.35
N ASP A 206 -14.11 -15.97 13.59
CA ASP A 206 -13.84 -15.09 14.72
C ASP A 206 -12.33 -14.96 15.01
N HIS A 207 -11.55 -16.02 14.74
CA HIS A 207 -10.09 -15.96 14.80
C HIS A 207 -9.52 -15.06 13.68
N TRP A 208 -9.96 -15.21 12.43
CA TRP A 208 -9.51 -14.36 11.32
C TRP A 208 -9.82 -12.88 11.53
N ARG A 209 -10.96 -12.57 12.15
CA ARG A 209 -11.32 -11.18 12.49
C ARG A 209 -10.43 -10.57 13.57
N ARG A 210 -9.68 -11.36 14.33
CA ARG A 210 -8.72 -10.90 15.35
C ARG A 210 -7.27 -10.94 14.89
N GLN A 211 -6.91 -11.92 14.06
CA GLN A 211 -5.53 -12.26 13.73
C GLN A 211 -5.18 -12.09 12.24
N GLY A 212 -6.15 -11.66 11.44
CA GLY A 212 -6.02 -11.56 9.99
C GLY A 212 -6.44 -12.82 9.25
N VAL A 213 -6.71 -12.65 7.96
CA VAL A 213 -7.08 -13.74 7.06
C VAL A 213 -5.80 -14.46 6.59
N PRO A 214 -5.73 -15.81 6.66
CA PRO A 214 -4.56 -16.57 6.22
C PRO A 214 -4.19 -16.32 4.76
N THR A 215 -2.89 -16.35 4.45
CA THR A 215 -2.35 -16.04 3.11
C THR A 215 -3.00 -16.87 2.01
N GLU A 216 -3.23 -18.17 2.21
CA GLU A 216 -3.89 -19.03 1.22
C GLU A 216 -5.35 -18.63 0.92
N ARG A 217 -5.98 -17.80 1.77
CA ARG A 217 -7.36 -17.33 1.64
C ARG A 217 -7.46 -15.90 1.13
N GLN A 218 -6.35 -15.16 1.11
CA GLN A 218 -6.28 -13.78 0.63
C GLN A 218 -6.74 -13.67 -0.84
N ALA A 219 -6.33 -14.59 -1.71
CA ALA A 219 -6.73 -14.56 -3.13
C ALA A 219 -8.27 -14.66 -3.30
N LYS A 220 -8.92 -15.53 -2.52
CA LYS A 220 -10.38 -15.65 -2.53
C LYS A 220 -11.03 -14.38 -1.98
N LEU A 221 -10.53 -13.85 -0.87
CA LEU A 221 -11.04 -12.61 -0.26
C LEU A 221 -10.96 -11.42 -1.23
N THR A 222 -9.80 -11.22 -1.87
CA THR A 222 -9.59 -10.15 -2.84
C THR A 222 -10.54 -10.26 -4.04
N ALA A 223 -10.77 -11.48 -4.56
CA ALA A 223 -11.71 -11.68 -5.65
C ALA A 223 -13.15 -11.32 -5.24
N ILE A 224 -13.58 -11.72 -4.04
CA ILE A 224 -14.92 -11.41 -3.53
C ILE A 224 -15.09 -9.91 -3.30
N LEU A 225 -14.08 -9.25 -2.73
CA LEU A 225 -14.09 -7.80 -2.56
C LEU A 225 -14.21 -7.09 -3.90
N ALA A 226 -13.42 -7.48 -4.90
CA ALA A 226 -13.48 -6.90 -6.25
C ALA A 226 -14.86 -7.09 -6.91
N ILE A 227 -15.51 -8.24 -6.72
CA ILE A 227 -16.90 -8.44 -7.16
C ILE A 227 -17.82 -7.43 -6.47
N GLY A 228 -17.72 -7.32 -5.15
CA GLY A 228 -18.54 -6.40 -4.35
C GLY A 228 -18.39 -4.94 -4.79
N GLU A 229 -17.16 -4.46 -4.94
CA GLU A 229 -16.86 -3.09 -5.38
C GLU A 229 -17.38 -2.80 -6.80
N LEU A 230 -17.24 -3.76 -7.72
CA LEU A 230 -17.79 -3.63 -9.07
C LEU A 230 -19.32 -3.52 -9.05
N LEU A 231 -19.98 -4.31 -8.19
CA LEU A 231 -21.43 -4.25 -8.04
C LEU A 231 -21.87 -2.93 -7.41
N GLU A 232 -21.24 -2.47 -6.33
CA GLU A 232 -21.59 -1.20 -5.69
C GLU A 232 -21.38 0.00 -6.62
N ARG A 233 -20.33 -0.02 -7.45
CA ARG A 233 -20.07 1.06 -8.42
C ARG A 233 -21.12 1.14 -9.52
N ASN A 234 -21.67 0.00 -9.95
CA ASN A 234 -22.56 -0.06 -11.11
C ASN A 234 -24.05 -0.25 -10.76
N LEU A 235 -24.37 -0.56 -9.51
CA LEU A 235 -25.75 -0.75 -9.05
C LEU A 235 -26.17 0.37 -8.10
N ARG A 236 -27.49 0.50 -7.90
CA ARG A 236 -28.03 1.42 -6.89
C ARG A 236 -27.56 1.01 -5.48
N PRO A 237 -27.31 1.98 -4.59
CA PRO A 237 -26.95 1.70 -3.20
C PRO A 237 -27.93 0.73 -2.53
N GLY A 238 -27.41 -0.23 -1.76
CA GLY A 238 -28.22 -1.22 -1.01
C GLY A 238 -28.78 -2.38 -1.84
N VAL A 239 -28.57 -2.44 -3.15
CA VAL A 239 -29.11 -3.51 -4.02
C VAL A 239 -28.21 -4.75 -4.07
N VAL A 240 -26.91 -4.59 -3.78
CA VAL A 240 -25.90 -5.66 -3.88
C VAL A 240 -26.26 -6.93 -3.08
N PRO A 241 -26.70 -6.85 -1.81
CA PRO A 241 -27.10 -8.04 -1.05
C PRO A 241 -28.23 -8.84 -1.70
N GLY A 242 -29.19 -8.14 -2.32
CA GLY A 242 -30.33 -8.77 -3.01
C GLY A 242 -29.90 -9.43 -4.31
N VAL A 243 -29.07 -8.76 -5.12
CA VAL A 243 -28.55 -9.33 -6.38
C VAL A 243 -27.71 -10.57 -6.10
N ALA A 244 -26.85 -10.53 -5.10
CA ALA A 244 -25.97 -11.65 -4.77
C ALA A 244 -26.72 -12.91 -4.30
N ARG A 245 -27.88 -12.74 -3.64
CA ARG A 245 -28.75 -13.82 -3.14
C ARG A 245 -29.84 -14.25 -4.13
N THR A 246 -29.97 -13.58 -5.27
CA THR A 246 -31.00 -13.93 -6.27
C THR A 246 -30.47 -15.02 -7.19
N PRO A 247 -31.18 -16.16 -7.34
CA PRO A 247 -30.84 -17.15 -8.35
C PRO A 247 -30.92 -16.56 -9.76
N ALA A 248 -29.92 -16.81 -10.59
CA ALA A 248 -29.89 -16.30 -11.96
C ALA A 248 -29.64 -17.43 -12.97
N LYS A 249 -30.29 -17.34 -14.14
CA LYS A 249 -30.06 -18.26 -15.25
C LYS A 249 -28.58 -18.27 -15.68
N ALA A 250 -27.93 -17.11 -15.63
CA ALA A 250 -26.51 -16.95 -15.94
C ALA A 250 -25.57 -17.74 -14.99
N TYR A 251 -26.11 -18.21 -13.85
CA TYR A 251 -25.43 -19.01 -12.83
C TYR A 251 -26.06 -20.41 -12.69
N ASN A 252 -26.75 -20.91 -13.73
CA ASN A 252 -27.46 -22.19 -13.72
C ASN A 252 -28.49 -22.27 -12.56
N ASN A 253 -29.24 -21.19 -12.34
CA ASN A 253 -30.22 -21.04 -11.24
C ASN A 253 -29.61 -21.16 -9.83
N ARG A 254 -28.29 -20.99 -9.69
CA ARG A 254 -27.62 -20.80 -8.40
C ARG A 254 -27.51 -19.30 -8.12
N THR A 255 -27.31 -18.96 -6.85
CA THR A 255 -26.99 -17.58 -6.47
C THR A 255 -25.51 -17.27 -6.72
N MET A 256 -25.15 -15.99 -6.77
CA MET A 256 -23.74 -15.59 -6.85
C MET A 256 -22.96 -16.10 -5.64
N LEU A 257 -23.57 -16.02 -4.45
CA LEU A 257 -22.97 -16.50 -3.20
C LEU A 257 -22.74 -18.02 -3.21
N ASP A 258 -23.66 -18.80 -3.79
CA ASP A 258 -23.48 -20.26 -3.92
C ASP A 258 -22.27 -20.62 -4.78
N ARG A 259 -22.03 -19.87 -5.87
CA ARG A 259 -20.87 -20.07 -6.74
C ARG A 259 -19.57 -19.71 -6.03
N ILE A 260 -19.55 -18.59 -5.32
CA ILE A 260 -18.39 -18.18 -4.51
C ILE A 260 -18.10 -19.23 -3.41
N ALA A 261 -19.15 -19.75 -2.75
CA ALA A 261 -19.00 -20.81 -1.75
C ALA A 261 -18.37 -22.09 -2.35
N ALA A 262 -18.69 -22.41 -3.61
CA ALA A 262 -18.09 -23.51 -4.37
C ALA A 262 -16.69 -23.21 -4.93
N ASN A 263 -16.04 -22.13 -4.51
CA ASN A 263 -14.72 -21.66 -4.96
C ASN A 263 -14.66 -21.24 -6.45
N GLU A 264 -15.79 -20.83 -7.01
CA GLU A 264 -15.89 -20.34 -8.40
C GLU A 264 -15.75 -18.80 -8.50
N GLN A 265 -15.21 -18.13 -7.48
CA GLN A 265 -15.16 -16.66 -7.39
C GLN A 265 -14.48 -15.97 -8.57
N MET A 266 -13.45 -16.57 -9.17
CA MET A 266 -12.77 -15.97 -10.33
C MET A 266 -13.67 -15.95 -11.57
N ALA A 267 -14.39 -17.04 -11.83
CA ALA A 267 -15.34 -17.11 -12.93
C ALA A 267 -16.50 -16.13 -12.73
N VAL A 268 -16.97 -15.95 -11.49
CA VAL A 268 -17.97 -14.94 -11.15
C VAL A 268 -17.43 -13.53 -11.41
N LEU A 269 -16.21 -13.22 -10.98
CA LEU A 269 -15.58 -11.92 -11.20
C LEU A 269 -15.44 -11.61 -12.70
N ASP A 270 -14.98 -12.55 -13.50
CA ASP A 270 -14.83 -12.36 -14.95
C ASP A 270 -16.19 -12.15 -15.63
N GLN A 271 -17.22 -12.88 -15.22
CA GLN A 271 -18.57 -12.71 -15.73
C GLN A 271 -19.16 -11.34 -15.34
N VAL A 272 -18.93 -10.88 -14.11
CA VAL A 272 -19.35 -9.55 -13.64
C VAL A 272 -18.63 -8.44 -14.43
N ARG A 273 -17.33 -8.59 -14.68
CA ARG A 273 -16.57 -7.66 -15.52
C ARG A 273 -17.14 -7.58 -16.93
N GLN A 274 -17.34 -8.73 -17.60
CA GLN A 274 -17.94 -8.78 -18.93
C GLN A 274 -19.34 -8.14 -18.96
N THR A 275 -20.10 -8.27 -17.87
CA THR A 275 -21.44 -7.68 -17.73
C THR A 275 -21.42 -6.16 -17.53
N PHE A 276 -20.29 -5.55 -17.15
CA PHE A 276 -20.18 -4.10 -16.98
C PHE A 276 -19.17 -3.45 -17.95
N ASP A 277 -18.37 -4.23 -18.67
CA ASP A 277 -17.41 -3.73 -19.67
C ASP A 277 -18.11 -3.00 -20.83
N TRP A 278 -19.35 -3.38 -21.18
CA TRP A 278 -20.14 -2.67 -22.20
C TRP A 278 -20.74 -1.35 -21.70
N ALA A 279 -20.68 -1.05 -20.40
CA ALA A 279 -21.20 0.17 -19.80
C ALA A 279 -20.19 1.33 -19.75
N THR A 280 -19.00 1.17 -20.35
CA THR A 280 -18.04 2.27 -20.54
C THR A 280 -18.35 2.96 -21.87
N PRO A 281 -18.88 4.19 -21.89
CA PRO A 281 -18.94 4.96 -23.13
C PRO A 281 -17.50 5.27 -23.58
N ALA A 282 -17.26 5.13 -24.88
CA ALA A 282 -16.03 5.54 -25.55
C ALA A 282 -15.82 7.06 -25.46
#